data_AF-A0A929HF11-F1
#
_entry.id   AF-A0A929HF11-F1
#
_cell.length_a   1.000
_cell.length_b   1.000
_cell.length_c   1.000
_cell.angle_alpha   90.00
_cell.angle_beta   90.00
_cell.angle_gamma   90.00
#
_symmetry.space_group_name_H-M   'P 1'
#
loop_
_entity.id
_entity.type
_entity.pdbx_description
1 polymer ?
#
loop_
_entity_poly.entity_id
_entity_poly.type
_entity_poly.pdbx_seq_one_letter_code
_entity_poly.pdbx_strand_id
1 'polypeptide(L)'
;MKDKKIKKISPESYQDRTYRQHAAEGLVSSFVSVKETDLHIMASRNVEPEADDLVHQYRNQLENYIGVHPEFLTSLVPLDVDPLAPPIVKQMLQAARSAEVGPMAAVAGAIAEFVGKGLLGHGVDEVIVENGGDIFMNRKQECIS
;
A
#
# COMPACT_ATOMS: atom_id res chain seq x y z
N MET A 1 -7.72 -31.54 -22.77
CA MET A 1 -8.91 -30.81 -22.27
C MET A 1 -9.06 -31.05 -20.78
N LYS A 2 -8.78 -30.03 -19.96
CA LYS A 2 -9.36 -29.85 -18.62
C LYS A 2 -9.46 -28.35 -18.37
N ASP A 3 -10.65 -27.82 -18.61
CA ASP A 3 -11.01 -26.42 -18.40
C ASP A 3 -10.88 -26.05 -16.92
N LYS A 4 -10.01 -25.09 -16.59
CA LYS A 4 -9.98 -24.46 -15.27
C LYS A 4 -11.15 -23.47 -15.20
N LYS A 5 -12.17 -23.81 -14.41
CA LYS A 5 -13.28 -22.91 -14.07
C LYS A 5 -12.73 -21.65 -13.40
N ILE A 6 -12.80 -20.52 -14.10
CA ILE A 6 -12.59 -19.19 -13.53
C ILE A 6 -13.76 -18.94 -12.56
N LYS A 7 -13.45 -18.73 -11.28
CA LYS A 7 -14.45 -18.32 -10.28
C LYS A 7 -14.98 -16.94 -10.70
N LYS A 8 -16.23 -16.89 -11.17
CA LYS A 8 -16.97 -15.64 -11.36
C LYS A 8 -17.15 -14.99 -9.99
N ILE A 9 -16.56 -13.81 -9.82
CA ILE A 9 -16.81 -12.94 -8.67
C ILE A 9 -18.29 -12.53 -8.76
N SER A 10 -19.07 -12.80 -7.71
CA SER A 10 -20.49 -12.47 -7.67
C SER A 10 -20.69 -10.95 -7.51
N PRO A 11 -21.70 -10.35 -8.19
CA PRO A 11 -21.99 -8.91 -8.11
C PRO A 11 -22.30 -8.39 -6.71
N GLU A 12 -22.68 -9.28 -5.79
CA GLU A 12 -23.13 -8.96 -4.42
C GLU A 12 -22.01 -8.43 -3.50
N SER A 13 -20.74 -8.52 -3.92
CA SER A 13 -19.58 -7.94 -3.21
C SER A 13 -19.04 -6.66 -3.86
N TYR A 14 -19.57 -6.27 -5.02
CA TYR A 14 -19.16 -5.05 -5.70
C TYR A 14 -19.93 -3.87 -5.09
N GLN A 15 -19.32 -3.21 -4.12
CA GLN A 15 -19.78 -1.91 -3.65
C GLN A 15 -19.29 -0.86 -4.63
N ASP A 16 -20.21 -0.04 -5.14
CA ASP A 16 -19.88 1.11 -5.98
C ASP A 16 -18.98 2.08 -5.18
N ARG A 17 -17.75 2.28 -5.64
CA ARG A 17 -16.69 3.01 -4.90
C ARG A 17 -16.80 4.51 -5.16
N THR A 18 -17.95 5.08 -4.82
CA THR A 18 -18.30 6.49 -5.05
C THR A 18 -17.32 7.49 -4.40
N TYR A 19 -16.60 7.11 -3.33
CA TYR A 19 -15.55 7.94 -2.72
C TYR A 19 -14.36 8.23 -3.67
N ARG A 20 -14.13 7.37 -4.67
CA ARG A 20 -13.04 7.53 -5.66
C ARG A 20 -13.31 8.61 -6.71
N GLN A 21 -14.50 9.21 -6.70
CA GLN A 21 -14.96 10.12 -7.76
C GLN A 21 -14.49 11.57 -7.59
N HIS A 22 -13.83 11.91 -6.48
CA HIS A 22 -13.38 13.27 -6.21
C HIS A 22 -11.86 13.27 -5.99
N ALA A 23 -11.11 13.70 -7.01
CA ALA A 23 -9.73 14.11 -6.78
C ALA A 23 -9.74 15.44 -6.02
N ALA A 24 -8.80 15.63 -5.10
CA ALA A 24 -8.57 16.95 -4.54
C ALA A 24 -8.24 17.94 -5.68
N GLU A 25 -8.60 19.21 -5.50
CA GLU A 25 -8.43 20.24 -6.53
C GLU A 25 -6.98 20.27 -7.05
N GLY A 26 -6.80 20.17 -8.37
CA GLY A 26 -5.49 20.16 -9.02
C GLY A 26 -4.77 18.81 -9.04
N LEU A 27 -5.36 17.73 -8.49
CA LEU A 27 -4.79 16.38 -8.55
C LEU A 27 -5.53 15.48 -9.54
N VAL A 28 -4.82 14.47 -10.04
CA VAL A 28 -5.30 13.40 -10.91
C VAL A 28 -5.33 12.11 -10.10
N SER A 29 -6.47 11.42 -10.14
CA SER A 29 -6.62 10.09 -9.53
C SER A 29 -5.99 9.01 -10.41
N SER A 30 -5.26 8.08 -9.78
CA SER A 30 -4.73 6.83 -10.34
C SER A 30 -5.08 5.68 -9.40
N PHE A 31 -5.26 4.47 -9.93
CA PHE A 31 -5.67 3.31 -9.14
C PHE A 31 -4.80 2.11 -9.46
N VAL A 32 -4.27 1.46 -8.43
CA VAL A 32 -3.42 0.27 -8.57
C VAL A 32 -3.95 -0.82 -7.66
N SER A 33 -4.24 -2.00 -8.21
CA SER A 33 -4.73 -3.13 -7.43
C SER A 33 -3.88 -4.38 -7.71
N VAL A 34 -3.19 -4.87 -6.67
CA VAL A 34 -2.34 -6.06 -6.73
C VAL A 34 -2.63 -6.96 -5.54
N LYS A 35 -3.23 -8.13 -5.81
CA LYS A 35 -3.71 -9.08 -4.79
C LYS A 35 -4.62 -8.36 -3.77
N GLU A 36 -4.22 -8.23 -2.51
CA GLU A 36 -4.96 -7.56 -1.45
C GLU A 36 -4.66 -6.05 -1.35
N THR A 37 -3.63 -5.56 -2.05
CA THR A 37 -3.30 -4.13 -2.09
C THR A 37 -4.19 -3.43 -3.10
N ASP A 38 -4.85 -2.34 -2.70
CA ASP A 38 -5.78 -1.60 -3.55
C ASP A 38 -5.65 -0.10 -3.26
N LEU A 39 -4.81 0.56 -4.07
CA LEU A 39 -4.44 1.95 -3.88
C LEU A 39 -5.36 2.89 -4.65
N HIS A 40 -5.78 3.96 -3.99
CA HIS A 40 -6.23 5.18 -4.65
C HIS A 40 -5.16 6.25 -4.43
N ILE A 41 -4.61 6.75 -5.54
CA ILE A 41 -3.50 7.70 -5.53
C ILE A 41 -3.99 9.00 -6.16
N MET A 42 -3.76 10.13 -5.50
CA MET A 42 -4.01 11.45 -6.05
C MET A 42 -2.67 12.18 -6.16
N ALA A 43 -2.30 12.60 -7.37
CA ALA A 43 -1.00 13.24 -7.65
C ALA A 43 -1.14 14.33 -8.71
N SER A 44 -0.09 15.12 -8.94
CA SER A 44 -0.08 16.19 -9.95
C SER A 44 -0.23 15.69 -11.41
N ARG A 45 -0.06 14.39 -11.63
CA ARG A 45 -0.22 13.71 -12.93
C ARG A 45 -0.71 12.28 -12.71
N ASN A 46 -1.05 11.59 -13.80
CA ASN A 46 -1.21 10.13 -13.74
C ASN A 46 0.14 9.49 -13.37
N VAL A 47 0.10 8.61 -12.38
CA VAL A 47 1.26 7.90 -11.80
C VAL A 47 1.02 6.39 -11.73
N GLU A 48 -0.02 5.90 -12.41
CA GLU A 48 -0.41 4.49 -12.37
C GLU A 48 0.74 3.54 -12.76
N PRO A 49 1.52 3.80 -13.83
CA PRO A 49 2.64 2.92 -14.19
C PRO A 49 3.72 2.86 -13.12
N GLU A 50 4.17 4.02 -12.60
CA GLU A 50 5.19 4.07 -11.56
C GLU A 50 4.70 3.46 -10.25
N ALA A 51 3.43 3.67 -9.91
CA ALA A 51 2.82 3.10 -8.72
C ALA A 51 2.67 1.58 -8.83
N ASP A 52 2.30 1.03 -9.98
CA ASP A 52 2.21 -0.41 -10.22
C ASP A 52 3.57 -1.09 -10.02
N ASP A 53 4.63 -0.53 -10.61
CA ASP A 53 6.01 -1.00 -10.43
C ASP A 53 6.44 -0.97 -8.96
N LEU A 54 6.15 0.13 -8.24
CA LEU A 54 6.47 0.27 -6.82
C LEU A 54 5.70 -0.73 -5.95
N VAL A 55 4.40 -0.93 -6.20
CA VAL A 55 3.59 -1.90 -5.46
C VAL A 55 4.16 -3.31 -5.66
N HIS A 56 4.48 -3.69 -6.89
CA HIS A 56 5.13 -4.98 -7.17
C HIS A 56 6.49 -5.10 -6.47
N GLN A 57 7.32 -4.06 -6.53
CA GLN A 57 8.62 -4.05 -5.86
C GLN A 57 8.49 -4.31 -4.35
N TYR A 58 7.62 -3.57 -3.65
CA TYR A 58 7.50 -3.68 -2.19
C TYR A 58 6.80 -4.98 -1.78
N ARG A 59 5.79 -5.42 -2.52
CA ARG A 59 5.17 -6.72 -2.28
C ARG A 59 6.16 -7.86 -2.43
N ASN A 60 7.02 -7.82 -3.45
CA ASN A 60 8.07 -8.84 -3.61
C ASN A 60 9.05 -8.85 -2.44
N GLN A 61 9.42 -7.68 -1.89
CA GLN A 61 10.26 -7.62 -0.68
C GLN A 61 9.57 -8.28 0.52
N LEU A 62 8.28 -8.00 0.73
CA LEU A 62 7.50 -8.60 1.82
C LEU A 62 7.35 -10.11 1.64
N GLU A 63 6.95 -10.57 0.45
CA GLU A 63 6.73 -11.98 0.15
C GLU A 63 8.03 -12.79 0.28
N ASN A 64 9.16 -12.24 -0.17
CA ASN A 64 10.47 -12.87 0.01
C ASN A 64 10.86 -12.96 1.50
N TYR A 65 10.65 -11.88 2.26
CA TYR A 65 10.95 -11.89 3.69
C TYR A 65 10.08 -12.91 4.44
N ILE A 66 8.77 -12.93 4.18
CA ILE A 66 7.83 -13.90 4.76
C ILE A 66 8.22 -15.35 4.38
N GLY A 67 8.75 -15.57 3.18
CA GLY A 67 9.22 -16.90 2.76
C GLY A 67 10.38 -17.43 3.62
N VAL A 68 11.19 -16.54 4.20
CA VAL A 68 12.29 -16.88 5.12
C VAL A 68 11.86 -16.81 6.59
N HIS A 69 10.92 -15.92 6.91
CA HIS A 69 10.40 -15.65 8.26
C HIS A 69 8.88 -15.80 8.33
N PRO A 70 8.32 -17.04 8.31
CA PRO A 70 6.87 -17.26 8.27
C PRO A 70 6.11 -16.68 9.47
N GLU A 71 6.78 -16.51 10.61
CA GLU A 71 6.24 -15.86 11.81
C GLU A 71 5.86 -14.39 11.56
N PHE A 72 6.49 -13.72 10.59
CA PHE A 72 6.17 -12.34 10.22
C PHE A 72 4.71 -12.20 9.78
N LEU A 73 4.17 -13.21 9.08
CA LEU A 73 2.81 -13.22 8.57
C LEU A 73 1.78 -13.53 9.67
N THR A 74 2.15 -14.36 10.65
CA THR A 74 1.18 -14.98 11.57
C THR A 74 1.22 -14.42 12.99
N SER A 75 2.30 -13.73 13.37
CA SER A 75 2.41 -13.15 14.71
C SER A 75 1.35 -12.08 14.94
N LEU A 76 0.72 -12.13 16.11
CA LEU A 76 -0.19 -11.10 16.62
C LEU A 76 0.49 -10.20 17.66
N VAL A 77 1.76 -10.46 17.96
CA VAL A 77 2.60 -9.72 18.89
C VAL A 77 3.86 -9.20 18.19
N PRO A 78 4.56 -8.22 18.76
CA PRO A 78 5.79 -7.72 18.18
C PRO A 78 6.83 -8.82 17.94
N LEU A 79 7.57 -8.69 16.85
CA LEU A 79 8.77 -9.47 16.58
C LEU A 79 10.01 -8.58 16.76
N ASP A 80 11.17 -9.22 16.95
CA ASP A 80 12.43 -8.49 17.01
C ASP A 80 12.72 -7.77 15.69
N VAL A 81 13.34 -6.59 15.81
CA VAL A 81 13.75 -5.81 14.64
C VAL A 81 14.94 -6.52 13.99
N ASP A 82 14.81 -6.84 12.70
CA ASP A 82 15.91 -7.38 11.89
C ASP A 82 16.66 -6.24 11.17
N PRO A 83 17.94 -5.96 11.53
CA PRO A 83 18.75 -4.93 10.88
C PRO A 83 19.14 -5.26 9.43
N LEU A 84 18.96 -6.50 8.97
CA LEU A 84 19.26 -6.94 7.60
C LEU A 84 18.02 -6.95 6.71
N ALA A 85 16.82 -6.85 7.28
CA ALA A 85 15.58 -6.84 6.53
C ALA A 85 15.48 -5.65 5.54
N PRO A 86 14.66 -5.77 4.47
CA PRO A 86 14.36 -4.65 3.60
C PRO A 86 13.76 -3.45 4.36
N PRO A 87 13.93 -2.21 3.88
CA PRO A 87 13.43 -1.02 4.58
C PRO A 87 11.95 -1.07 4.98
N ILE A 88 11.07 -1.58 4.11
CA ILE A 88 9.64 -1.70 4.41
C ILE A 88 9.37 -2.67 5.57
N VAL A 89 10.08 -3.79 5.60
CA VAL A 89 9.97 -4.78 6.68
C VAL A 89 10.46 -4.18 7.99
N LYS A 90 11.59 -3.47 7.98
CA LYS A 90 12.12 -2.78 9.17
C LYS A 90 11.11 -1.80 9.74
N GLN A 91 10.48 -0.99 8.88
CA GLN A 91 9.47 -0.04 9.32
C GLN A 91 8.26 -0.75 9.94
N MET A 92 7.78 -1.84 9.32
CA MET A 92 6.67 -2.64 9.86
C MET A 92 7.02 -3.24 11.23
N LEU A 93 8.23 -3.78 11.42
CA LEU A 93 8.70 -4.31 12.71
C LEU A 93 8.74 -3.22 13.79
N GLN A 94 9.22 -2.03 13.45
CA GLN A 94 9.28 -0.90 14.37
C GLN A 94 7.89 -0.38 14.76
N ALA A 95 6.99 -0.25 13.78
CA ALA A 95 5.61 0.18 14.00
C ALA A 95 4.86 -0.84 14.89
N ALA A 96 4.99 -2.12 14.56
CA ALA A 96 4.40 -3.21 15.33
C ALA A 96 4.88 -3.25 16.77
N ARG A 97 6.18 -3.07 17.00
CA ARG A 97 6.75 -2.96 18.34
C ARG A 97 6.22 -1.77 19.12
N SER A 98 6.04 -0.63 18.47
CA SER A 98 5.55 0.60 19.12
C SER A 98 4.07 0.50 19.49
N ALA A 99 3.29 -0.24 18.71
CA ALA A 99 1.85 -0.43 18.90
C ALA A 99 1.49 -1.75 19.62
N GLU A 100 2.47 -2.55 20.03
CA GLU A 100 2.29 -3.86 20.67
C GLU A 100 1.43 -4.85 19.89
N VAL A 101 1.58 -4.86 18.56
CA VAL A 101 0.84 -5.74 17.63
C VAL A 101 1.79 -6.55 16.75
N GLY A 102 1.24 -7.45 15.94
CA GLY A 102 1.98 -8.16 14.90
C GLY A 102 2.40 -7.27 13.71
N PRO A 103 3.49 -7.60 12.98
CA PRO A 103 3.97 -6.81 11.85
C PRO A 103 2.95 -6.59 10.73
N MET A 104 2.11 -7.58 10.45
CA MET A 104 1.10 -7.47 9.39
C MET A 104 0.01 -6.44 9.69
N ALA A 105 -0.16 -6.01 10.94
CA ALA A 105 -1.08 -4.92 11.27
C ALA A 105 -0.67 -3.58 10.64
N ALA A 106 0.62 -3.40 10.31
CA ALA A 106 1.15 -2.17 9.71
C ALA A 106 1.23 -2.22 8.17
N VAL A 107 0.80 -3.31 7.52
CA VAL A 107 1.09 -3.55 6.09
C VAL A 107 0.48 -2.50 5.17
N ALA A 108 -0.77 -2.10 5.41
CA ALA A 108 -1.48 -1.18 4.52
C ALA A 108 -0.88 0.22 4.57
N GLY A 109 -0.64 0.75 5.77
CA GLY A 109 0.07 2.01 5.99
C GLY A 109 1.51 1.99 5.47
N ALA A 110 2.27 0.92 5.70
CA ALA A 110 3.63 0.80 5.18
C ALA A 110 3.66 0.84 3.65
N ILE A 111 2.75 0.13 2.97
CA ILE A 111 2.65 0.18 1.50
C ILE A 111 2.28 1.59 1.02
N ALA A 112 1.28 2.23 1.66
CA ALA A 112 0.88 3.59 1.29
C ALA A 112 2.05 4.58 1.40
N GLU A 113 2.81 4.51 2.50
CA GLU A 113 3.97 5.36 2.75
C GLU A 113 5.11 5.10 1.76
N PHE A 114 5.48 3.83 1.55
CA PHE A 114 6.60 3.49 0.67
C PHE A 114 6.31 3.76 -0.80
N VAL A 115 5.07 3.55 -1.26
CA VAL A 115 4.64 3.95 -2.61
C VAL A 115 4.64 5.46 -2.73
N GLY A 116 4.07 6.19 -1.76
CA GLY A 116 4.06 7.65 -1.76
C GLY A 116 5.46 8.26 -1.81
N LYS A 117 6.38 7.78 -0.96
CA LYS A 117 7.81 8.18 -0.99
C LYS A 117 8.49 7.81 -2.30
N GLY A 118 8.19 6.64 -2.86
CA GLY A 118 8.68 6.23 -4.16
C GLY A 118 8.25 7.18 -5.28
N LEU A 119 6.97 7.56 -5.30
CA LEU A 119 6.41 8.51 -6.28
C LEU A 119 7.03 9.91 -6.15
N LEU A 120 7.25 10.40 -4.92
CA LEU A 120 8.01 11.64 -4.70
C LEU A 120 9.42 11.54 -5.30
N GLY A 121 10.08 10.39 -5.17
CA GLY A 121 11.37 10.10 -5.81
C GLY A 121 11.33 10.10 -7.35
N HIS A 122 10.16 9.89 -7.95
CA HIS A 122 9.91 9.99 -9.39
C HIS A 122 9.52 11.41 -9.83
N GLY A 123 9.72 12.42 -8.97
CA GLY A 123 9.51 13.83 -9.29
C GLY A 123 8.05 14.29 -9.15
N VAL A 124 7.20 13.53 -8.45
CA VAL A 124 5.87 14.01 -8.06
C VAL A 124 6.00 15.03 -6.93
N ASP A 125 5.36 16.19 -7.09
CA ASP A 125 5.45 17.29 -6.13
C ASP A 125 4.53 17.15 -4.91
N GLU A 126 3.33 16.61 -5.13
CA GLU A 126 2.31 16.36 -4.12
C GLU A 126 1.66 15.02 -4.40
N VAL A 127 1.48 14.20 -3.36
CA VAL A 127 0.87 12.88 -3.48
C VAL A 127 0.06 12.54 -2.24
N ILE A 128 -1.12 11.98 -2.46
CA ILE A 128 -1.93 11.31 -1.44
C ILE A 128 -2.07 9.86 -1.89
N VAL A 129 -1.73 8.90 -1.02
CA VAL A 129 -1.89 7.47 -1.27
C VAL A 129 -2.79 6.90 -0.20
N GLU A 130 -3.96 6.42 -0.60
CA GLU A 130 -4.90 5.70 0.26
C GLU A 130 -4.79 4.20 -0.02
N ASN A 131 -4.70 3.40 1.04
CA ASN A 131 -4.74 1.94 0.99
C ASN A 131 -5.73 1.43 2.03
N GLY A 132 -7.00 1.36 1.65
CA GLY A 132 -8.08 1.05 2.60
C GLY A 132 -8.25 2.16 3.63
N GLY A 133 -7.95 1.88 4.90
CA GLY A 133 -8.07 2.86 5.99
C GLY A 133 -6.83 3.72 6.22
N ASP A 134 -5.71 3.39 5.57
CA ASP A 134 -4.42 4.06 5.78
C ASP A 134 -4.12 5.07 4.68
N ILE A 135 -3.61 6.25 5.07
CA ILE A 135 -3.29 7.34 4.15
C ILE A 135 -1.86 7.82 4.38
N PHE A 136 -1.08 7.87 3.30
CA PHE A 136 0.13 8.69 3.24
C PHE A 136 -0.19 9.99 2.50
N MET A 137 0.31 11.11 3.01
CA MET A 137 0.07 12.43 2.43
C MET A 137 1.34 13.26 2.44
N ASN A 138 1.69 13.80 1.27
CA ASN A 138 2.65 14.88 1.11
C ASN A 138 1.99 15.96 0.23
N ARG A 139 1.67 17.11 0.85
CA ARG A 139 1.07 18.26 0.19
C ARG A 139 1.79 19.54 0.59
N LYS A 140 1.84 20.49 -0.32
CA LYS A 140 2.36 21.85 -0.14
C LYS A 140 1.26 22.84 0.23
N GLN A 141 -0.01 22.50 0.01
CA GLN A 141 -1.17 23.31 0.38
C GLN A 141 -1.75 22.88 1.73
N GLU A 142 -2.14 23.85 2.56
CA GLU A 142 -2.92 23.58 3.77
C GLU A 142 -4.30 23.04 3.39
N CYS A 143 -4.71 21.94 4.02
CA CYS A 143 -6.10 21.49 3.99
C CYS A 143 -6.91 22.42 4.89
N ILE A 144 -7.45 23.50 4.32
CA ILE A 144 -8.37 24.39 5.04
C ILE A 144 -9.73 23.67 5.10
N SER A 145 -10.18 23.35 6.31
CA SER A 145 -11.50 22.82 6.64
C SER A 145 -12.62 23.83 6.41
#